data_AF-A0A1V2ZXP9-F1
#
_entry.id   AF-A0A1V2ZXP9-F1
#
_cell.length_a   1.000
_cell.length_b   1.000
_cell.length_c   1.000
_cell.angle_alpha   90.00
_cell.angle_beta   90.00
_cell.angle_gamma   90.00
#
_symmetry.space_group_name_H-M   'P 1'
#
loop_
_entity.id
_entity.type
_entity.pdbx_description
1 polymer ?
#
loop_
_entity_poly.entity_id
_entity_poly.type
_entity_poly.pdbx_seq_one_letter_code
_entity_poly.pdbx_strand_id
1 'polypeptide(L)'
;MVVPLLSDLPRASAAEDAIWGGDKGSVRFIYVGTHGAQRRLDVVLAGAVGALNAGANAAFVFVGGKPEEIAALRTSSGVQRWEGESRIRFIEALPRPTLPGLLGGADVGLSLVPATRINREMSPTKLAEYMGAGLAVVASRGVDLQETFMRDSAAGLLVPFDAQSIADGIGQMCADQSFLNDCKSYAENFAETRLIYSRYVSEFTAIIFGSEVSSFDGHSSTIDSDPER
;
A
#
# COMPACT_ATOMS: atom_id res chain seq x y z
N MET A 1 -20.64 7.63 0.87
CA MET A 1 -19.96 7.85 2.15
C MET A 1 -18.63 7.13 2.07
N VAL A 2 -17.50 7.84 2.09
CA VAL A 2 -16.17 7.23 2.11
C VAL A 2 -15.93 6.77 3.56
N VAL A 3 -15.61 5.50 3.77
CA VAL A 3 -15.17 5.04 5.08
C VAL A 3 -13.71 5.50 5.23
N PRO A 4 -13.39 6.42 6.17
CA PRO A 4 -12.00 6.81 6.38
C PRO A 4 -11.24 5.57 6.85
N LEU A 5 -10.26 5.12 6.05
CA LEU A 5 -9.44 3.95 6.37
C LEU A 5 -8.27 4.28 7.30
N LEU A 6 -8.34 5.44 7.97
CA LEU A 6 -7.50 5.84 9.09
C LEU A 6 -6.01 5.82 8.75
N SER A 7 -5.66 6.34 7.57
CA SER A 7 -4.29 6.34 7.06
C SER A 7 -3.50 7.58 7.48
N ASP A 8 -3.71 8.08 8.71
CA ASP A 8 -2.98 9.20 9.31
C ASP A 8 -1.56 8.77 9.73
N LEU A 9 -0.84 8.14 8.81
CA LEU A 9 0.52 7.67 9.05
C LEU A 9 1.49 8.87 8.97
N PRO A 10 2.33 9.09 9.99
CA PRO A 10 3.38 10.09 9.88
C PRO A 10 4.27 9.73 8.69
N ARG A 11 4.52 10.71 7.80
CA ARG A 11 5.47 10.52 6.70
C ARG A 11 6.83 10.16 7.28
N ALA A 12 7.49 9.18 6.68
CA ALA A 12 8.84 8.84 7.06
C ALA A 12 9.76 10.07 6.92
N SER A 13 10.55 10.34 7.94
CA SER A 13 11.57 11.39 7.91
C SER A 13 12.81 11.01 7.10
N ALA A 14 12.99 9.72 6.81
CA ALA A 14 14.06 9.18 5.97
C ALA A 14 13.62 7.85 5.32
N ALA A 15 14.01 7.64 4.07
CA ALA A 15 13.83 6.37 3.37
C ALA A 15 14.84 5.34 3.88
N GLU A 16 14.41 4.11 4.15
CA GLU A 16 15.31 2.98 4.44
C GLU A 16 15.96 2.46 3.15
N ASP A 17 16.89 3.22 2.56
CA ASP A 17 17.52 2.84 1.28
C ASP A 17 18.22 1.47 1.30
N ALA A 18 18.66 1.00 2.47
CA ALA A 18 19.36 -0.27 2.62
C ALA A 18 18.52 -1.51 2.24
N ILE A 19 17.19 -1.42 2.38
CA ILE A 19 16.29 -2.55 2.08
C ILE A 19 16.02 -2.70 0.59
N TRP A 20 16.28 -1.67 -0.20
CA TRP A 20 16.10 -1.67 -1.65
C TRP A 20 17.34 -2.19 -2.38
N GLY A 21 17.10 -2.92 -3.46
CA GLY A 21 18.15 -3.23 -4.44
C GLY A 21 17.87 -2.53 -5.77
N GLY A 22 18.44 -3.06 -6.85
CA GLY A 22 18.45 -2.40 -8.16
C GLY A 22 19.40 -1.20 -8.22
N ASP A 23 19.39 -0.51 -9.36
CA ASP A 23 20.27 0.61 -9.65
C ASP A 23 19.66 1.96 -9.23
N LYS A 24 20.48 3.01 -9.18
CA LYS A 24 19.99 4.39 -9.07
C LYS A 24 19.01 4.68 -10.21
N GLY A 25 17.79 5.07 -9.87
CA GLY A 25 16.71 5.32 -10.84
C GLY A 25 15.78 4.14 -11.09
N SER A 26 15.94 3.01 -10.38
CA SER A 26 14.92 1.95 -10.40
C SER A 26 13.65 2.44 -9.73
N VAL A 27 12.49 2.18 -10.33
CA VAL A 27 11.20 2.41 -9.68
C VAL A 27 10.99 1.35 -8.60
N ARG A 28 10.67 1.80 -7.38
CA ARG A 28 10.59 0.93 -6.20
C ARG A 28 9.14 0.52 -5.92
N PHE A 29 8.85 -0.77 -6.04
CA PHE A 29 7.53 -1.35 -5.80
C PHE A 29 7.49 -2.08 -4.47
N ILE A 30 6.46 -1.84 -3.67
CA ILE A 30 6.27 -2.49 -2.37
C ILE A 30 4.95 -3.25 -2.29
N TYR A 31 4.98 -4.46 -1.74
CA TYR A 31 3.80 -5.16 -1.26
C TYR A 31 3.92 -5.36 0.25
N VAL A 32 2.92 -4.93 1.01
CA VAL A 32 2.81 -5.15 2.46
C VAL A 32 1.58 -5.99 2.76
N GLY A 33 1.79 -7.21 3.26
CA GLY A 33 0.70 -8.09 3.66
C GLY A 33 1.15 -9.53 3.87
N THR A 34 0.23 -10.35 4.39
CA THR A 34 0.49 -11.79 4.59
C THR A 34 0.86 -12.45 3.26
N HIS A 35 1.74 -13.45 3.28
CA HIS A 35 2.12 -14.21 2.09
C HIS A 35 1.36 -15.54 1.95
N GLY A 36 0.28 -15.72 2.72
CA GLY A 36 -0.58 -16.88 2.63
C GLY A 36 -1.14 -17.13 1.22
N ALA A 37 -1.35 -18.41 0.89
CA ALA A 37 -1.72 -18.89 -0.44
C ALA A 37 -2.96 -18.20 -1.05
N GLN A 38 -3.91 -17.75 -0.23
CA GLN A 38 -5.10 -17.03 -0.66
C GLN A 38 -4.79 -15.68 -1.33
N ARG A 39 -3.61 -15.10 -1.07
CA ARG A 39 -3.16 -13.86 -1.71
C ARG A 39 -2.62 -14.07 -3.12
N ARG A 40 -2.32 -15.31 -3.48
CA ARG A 40 -1.81 -15.68 -4.81
C ARG A 40 -0.63 -14.82 -5.25
N LEU A 41 0.32 -14.60 -4.33
CA LEU A 41 1.54 -13.84 -4.64
C LEU A 41 2.41 -14.53 -5.70
N ASP A 42 2.20 -15.81 -5.98
CA ASP A 42 2.76 -16.50 -7.14
C ASP A 42 2.43 -15.77 -8.46
N VAL A 43 1.19 -15.27 -8.61
CA VAL A 43 0.75 -14.53 -9.79
C VAL A 43 1.39 -13.14 -9.84
N VAL A 44 1.46 -12.46 -8.68
CA VAL A 44 2.08 -11.13 -8.56
C VAL A 44 3.58 -11.20 -8.89
N LEU A 45 4.27 -12.21 -8.36
CA LEU A 45 5.69 -12.46 -8.64
C LEU A 45 5.89 -12.83 -10.11
N ALA A 46 5.02 -13.64 -10.71
CA ALA A 46 5.10 -13.92 -12.14
C ALA A 46 4.99 -12.64 -12.98
N GLY A 47 4.14 -11.69 -12.58
CA GLY A 47 4.08 -10.36 -13.21
C GLY A 47 5.33 -9.51 -12.99
N ALA A 48 5.86 -9.47 -11.78
CA ALA A 48 7.12 -8.77 -11.47
C ALA A 48 8.31 -9.33 -12.28
N VAL A 49 8.44 -10.67 -12.32
CA VAL A 49 9.43 -11.37 -13.14
C VAL A 49 9.23 -11.09 -14.62
N GLY A 50 7.98 -11.08 -15.11
CA GLY A 50 7.63 -10.73 -16.48
C GLY A 50 8.10 -9.33 -16.87
N ALA A 51 7.83 -8.34 -16.02
CA ALA A 51 8.26 -6.96 -16.24
C ALA A 51 9.79 -6.82 -16.24
N LEU A 52 10.49 -7.47 -15.31
CA LEU A 52 11.96 -7.46 -15.26
C LEU A 52 12.58 -8.13 -16.50
N ASN A 53 12.02 -9.27 -16.93
CA ASN A 53 12.45 -9.95 -18.16
C ASN A 53 12.21 -9.10 -19.42
N ALA A 54 11.19 -8.24 -19.41
CA ALA A 54 10.91 -7.27 -20.47
C ALA A 54 11.79 -6.00 -20.40
N GLY A 55 12.68 -5.90 -19.40
CA GLY A 55 13.64 -4.80 -19.27
C GLY A 55 13.15 -3.62 -18.40
N ALA A 56 12.08 -3.78 -17.62
CA ALA A 56 11.65 -2.75 -16.69
C ALA A 56 12.73 -2.48 -15.63
N ASN A 57 13.14 -1.21 -15.45
CA ASN A 57 14.06 -0.82 -14.38
C ASN A 57 13.32 -0.71 -13.05
N ALA A 58 13.03 -1.86 -12.43
CA ALA A 58 12.24 -1.97 -11.21
C ALA A 58 13.01 -2.66 -10.08
N ALA A 59 12.64 -2.34 -8.84
CA ALA A 59 13.04 -3.08 -7.65
C ALA A 59 11.82 -3.38 -6.79
N PHE A 60 11.71 -4.59 -6.25
CA PHE A 60 10.54 -5.07 -5.52
C PHE A 60 10.91 -5.48 -4.10
N VAL A 61 10.06 -5.09 -3.16
CA VAL A 61 10.11 -5.56 -1.78
C VAL A 61 8.75 -6.10 -1.38
N PHE A 62 8.73 -7.37 -0.96
CA PHE A 62 7.54 -8.05 -0.43
C PHE A 62 7.71 -8.24 1.07
N VAL A 63 6.85 -7.59 1.86
CA VAL A 63 6.92 -7.54 3.32
C VAL A 63 5.74 -8.29 3.94
N GLY A 64 5.99 -9.13 4.94
CA GLY A 64 4.93 -9.72 5.77
C GLY A 64 4.76 -11.23 5.66
N GLY A 65 5.64 -11.91 4.93
CA GLY A 65 5.63 -13.37 4.84
C GLY A 65 6.28 -14.04 6.04
N LYS A 66 5.85 -15.25 6.36
CA LYS A 66 6.60 -16.15 7.24
C LYS A 66 7.71 -16.86 6.46
N PRO A 67 8.77 -17.38 7.12
CA PRO A 67 9.87 -18.08 6.44
C PRO A 67 9.41 -19.17 5.46
N GLU A 68 8.41 -19.97 5.83
CA GLU A 68 7.86 -21.04 4.99
C GLU A 68 7.08 -20.51 3.77
N GLU A 69 6.36 -19.40 3.92
CA GLU A 69 5.62 -18.76 2.83
C GLU A 69 6.59 -18.13 1.82
N ILE A 70 7.63 -17.46 2.33
CA ILE A 70 8.70 -16.88 1.50
C ILE A 70 9.45 -17.99 0.76
N ALA A 71 9.80 -19.08 1.44
CA ALA A 71 10.46 -20.22 0.82
C ALA A 71 9.61 -20.83 -0.31
N ALA A 72 8.29 -20.95 -0.12
CA ALA A 72 7.38 -21.40 -1.17
C ALA A 72 7.37 -20.42 -2.36
N LEU A 73 7.29 -19.11 -2.13
CA LEU A 73 7.27 -18.10 -3.19
C LEU A 73 8.58 -18.08 -4.01
N ARG A 74 9.73 -18.32 -3.37
CA ARG A 74 11.03 -18.45 -4.04
C ARG A 74 11.07 -19.59 -5.06
N THR A 75 10.20 -20.58 -4.96
CA THR A 75 10.12 -21.66 -5.97
C THR A 75 9.46 -21.22 -7.28
N SER A 76 8.83 -20.05 -7.31
CA SER A 76 8.21 -19.50 -8.53
C SER A 76 9.27 -19.19 -9.59
N SER A 77 8.95 -19.48 -10.85
CA SER A 77 9.87 -19.34 -11.98
C SER A 77 10.46 -17.93 -12.06
N GLY A 78 11.79 -17.85 -12.18
CA GLY A 78 12.54 -16.60 -12.33
C GLY A 78 12.76 -15.79 -11.04
N VAL A 79 12.07 -16.10 -9.93
CA VAL A 79 12.23 -15.34 -8.67
C VAL A 79 13.65 -15.44 -8.12
N GLN A 80 14.22 -16.65 -8.05
CA GLN A 80 15.58 -16.85 -7.52
C GLN A 80 16.65 -16.07 -8.31
N ARG A 81 16.50 -15.97 -9.63
CA ARG A 81 17.39 -15.18 -10.47
C ARG A 81 17.34 -13.71 -10.05
N TRP A 82 16.14 -13.14 -10.04
CA TRP A 82 15.96 -11.72 -9.75
C TRP A 82 16.20 -11.37 -8.27
N GLU A 83 16.05 -12.34 -7.36
CA GLU A 83 16.51 -12.20 -5.97
C GLU A 83 18.03 -12.18 -5.88
N GLY A 84 18.74 -13.06 -6.62
CA GLY A 84 20.20 -13.04 -6.73
C GLY A 84 20.75 -11.75 -7.35
N GLU A 85 20.00 -11.14 -8.28
CA GLU A 85 20.30 -9.82 -8.87
C GLU A 85 19.81 -8.64 -8.00
N SER A 86 19.33 -8.91 -6.77
CA SER A 86 18.80 -7.90 -5.85
C SER A 86 17.62 -7.07 -6.38
N ARG A 87 16.92 -7.54 -7.42
CA ARG A 87 15.72 -6.87 -7.97
C ARG A 87 14.44 -7.27 -7.23
N ILE A 88 14.40 -8.44 -6.61
CA ILE A 88 13.30 -8.90 -5.75
C ILE A 88 13.85 -9.20 -4.37
N ARG A 89 13.21 -8.69 -3.32
CA ARG A 89 13.55 -9.02 -1.93
C ARG A 89 12.30 -9.37 -1.14
N PHE A 90 12.47 -10.30 -0.21
CA PHE A 90 11.45 -10.67 0.76
C PHE A 90 11.89 -10.24 2.15
N ILE A 91 10.96 -9.65 2.89
CA ILE A 91 11.13 -9.25 4.28
C ILE A 91 10.04 -9.95 5.09
N GLU A 92 10.45 -10.57 6.19
CA GLU A 92 9.52 -11.21 7.12
C GLU A 92 8.56 -10.19 7.74
N ALA A 93 7.57 -10.67 8.51
CA ALA A 93 6.66 -9.80 9.22
C ALA A 93 7.40 -8.85 10.17
N LEU A 94 7.21 -7.55 9.96
CA LEU A 94 7.78 -6.50 10.78
C LEU A 94 6.76 -5.85 11.73
N PRO A 95 7.20 -5.26 12.85
CA PRO A 95 6.33 -4.47 13.72
C PRO A 95 5.73 -3.28 12.97
N ARG A 96 4.43 -3.00 13.19
CA ARG A 96 3.71 -1.90 12.54
C ARG A 96 4.43 -0.53 12.56
N PRO A 97 5.11 -0.11 13.64
CA PRO A 97 5.81 1.18 13.67
C PRO A 97 6.94 1.34 12.65
N THR A 98 7.46 0.24 12.07
CA THR A 98 8.52 0.28 11.05
C THR A 98 7.99 0.52 9.64
N LEU A 99 6.70 0.24 9.40
CA LEU A 99 6.11 0.30 8.07
C LEU A 99 6.16 1.69 7.41
N PRO A 100 5.95 2.82 8.13
CA PRO A 100 6.03 4.13 7.49
C PRO A 100 7.40 4.40 6.84
N GLY A 101 8.50 4.03 7.49
CA GLY A 101 9.87 4.18 6.96
C GLY A 101 10.09 3.43 5.64
N LEU A 102 9.57 2.20 5.58
CA LEU A 102 9.62 1.37 4.38
C LEU A 102 8.78 1.94 3.24
N LEU A 103 7.55 2.36 3.55
CA LEU A 103 6.65 2.96 2.57
C LEU A 103 7.23 4.25 2.00
N GLY A 104 7.82 5.11 2.83
CA GLY A 104 8.46 6.36 2.37
C GLY A 104 9.66 6.16 1.44
N GLY A 105 10.23 4.95 1.38
CA GLY A 105 11.28 4.58 0.43
C GLY A 105 10.78 4.02 -0.90
N ALA A 106 9.48 3.78 -1.05
CA ALA A 106 8.86 3.20 -2.24
C ALA A 106 8.22 4.27 -3.15
N ASP A 107 8.07 3.94 -4.43
CA ASP A 107 7.36 4.77 -5.41
C ASP A 107 5.93 4.27 -5.65
N VAL A 108 5.77 2.95 -5.64
CA VAL A 108 4.52 2.30 -6.03
C VAL A 108 4.12 1.22 -5.03
N GLY A 109 2.89 1.31 -4.52
CA GLY A 109 2.26 0.24 -3.73
C GLY A 109 1.57 -0.78 -4.63
N LEU A 110 1.76 -2.07 -4.36
CA LEU A 110 1.08 -3.17 -5.03
C LEU A 110 -0.16 -3.59 -4.22
N SER A 111 -1.32 -3.03 -4.54
CA SER A 111 -2.62 -3.41 -3.96
C SER A 111 -3.28 -4.53 -4.79
N LEU A 112 -2.55 -5.64 -4.92
CA LEU A 112 -2.89 -6.76 -5.79
C LEU A 112 -3.48 -7.91 -4.97
N VAL A 113 -4.78 -8.15 -5.17
CA VAL A 113 -5.54 -9.26 -4.58
C VAL A 113 -6.40 -9.96 -5.64
N PRO A 114 -6.62 -11.28 -5.56
CA PRO A 114 -7.51 -11.98 -6.47
C PRO A 114 -8.97 -11.50 -6.34
N ALA A 115 -9.69 -11.33 -7.45
CA ALA A 115 -11.10 -10.93 -7.46
C ALA A 115 -12.07 -12.08 -7.11
N THR A 116 -11.87 -12.71 -5.95
CA THR A 116 -12.81 -13.73 -5.43
C THR A 116 -14.07 -13.06 -4.86
N ARG A 117 -15.15 -13.82 -4.65
CA ARG A 117 -16.37 -13.31 -3.98
C ARG A 117 -16.07 -12.67 -2.63
N ILE A 118 -15.18 -13.28 -1.85
CA ILE A 118 -14.76 -12.76 -0.52
C ILE A 118 -13.99 -11.46 -0.69
N ASN A 119 -13.11 -11.40 -1.68
CA ASN A 119 -12.22 -10.26 -1.87
C ASN A 119 -12.92 -9.04 -2.46
N ARG A 120 -14.05 -9.21 -3.16
CA ARG A 120 -14.79 -8.13 -3.82
C ARG A 120 -15.25 -7.04 -2.85
N GLU A 121 -15.60 -7.43 -1.63
CA GLU A 121 -16.10 -6.54 -0.57
C GLU A 121 -15.03 -6.17 0.46
N MET A 122 -13.75 -6.50 0.20
CA MET A 122 -12.69 -6.17 1.14
C MET A 122 -12.47 -4.66 1.26
N SER A 123 -12.25 -4.23 2.50
CA SER A 123 -11.72 -2.90 2.78
C SER A 123 -10.33 -2.73 2.13
N PRO A 124 -10.11 -1.69 1.32
CA PRO A 124 -8.84 -1.45 0.66
C PRO A 124 -7.85 -0.74 1.60
N THR A 125 -7.62 -1.32 2.79
CA THR A 125 -6.76 -0.70 3.82
C THR A 125 -5.33 -0.51 3.34
N LYS A 126 -4.76 -1.47 2.60
CA LYS A 126 -3.40 -1.34 2.05
C LYS A 126 -3.31 -0.27 0.96
N LEU A 127 -4.32 -0.16 0.12
CA LEU A 127 -4.44 0.94 -0.83
C LEU A 127 -4.38 2.30 -0.13
N ALA A 128 -5.19 2.48 0.92
CA ALA A 128 -5.21 3.71 1.69
C ALA A 128 -3.88 4.01 2.39
N GLU A 129 -3.22 3.01 2.98
CA GLU A 129 -1.88 3.17 3.57
C GLU A 129 -0.86 3.65 2.52
N TYR A 130 -0.86 3.08 1.31
CA TYR A 130 0.03 3.48 0.23
C TYR A 130 -0.25 4.91 -0.25
N MET A 131 -1.52 5.26 -0.45
CA MET A 131 -1.91 6.61 -0.86
C MET A 131 -1.56 7.64 0.22
N GLY A 132 -1.79 7.33 1.49
CA GLY A 132 -1.39 8.19 2.62
C GLY A 132 0.12 8.40 2.73
N ALA A 133 0.90 7.41 2.32
CA ALA A 133 2.35 7.52 2.21
C ALA A 133 2.83 8.21 0.91
N GLY A 134 1.91 8.64 0.02
CA GLY A 134 2.24 9.34 -1.22
C GLY A 134 2.74 8.45 -2.35
N LEU A 135 2.43 7.15 -2.32
CA LEU A 135 2.80 6.20 -3.36
C LEU A 135 1.73 6.18 -4.44
N ALA A 136 2.15 6.06 -5.69
CA ALA A 136 1.25 5.60 -6.75
C ALA A 136 0.84 4.14 -6.46
N VAL A 137 -0.22 3.66 -7.09
CA VAL A 137 -0.71 2.30 -6.82
C VAL A 137 -0.98 1.52 -8.11
N VAL A 138 -0.49 0.29 -8.16
CA VAL A 138 -1.01 -0.74 -9.07
C VAL A 138 -1.97 -1.63 -8.28
N ALA A 139 -3.24 -1.63 -8.68
CA ALA A 139 -4.34 -2.23 -7.95
C ALA A 139 -5.10 -3.24 -8.81
N SER A 140 -5.58 -4.33 -8.20
CA SER A 140 -6.47 -5.28 -8.88
C SER A 140 -7.82 -4.67 -9.23
N ARG A 141 -8.34 -5.02 -10.42
CA ARG A 141 -9.78 -4.92 -10.76
C ARG A 141 -10.58 -6.02 -10.03
N GLY A 142 -11.88 -5.78 -9.87
CA GLY A 142 -12.84 -6.70 -9.26
C GLY A 142 -12.99 -6.57 -7.74
N VAL A 143 -12.49 -5.48 -7.15
CA VAL A 143 -12.69 -5.11 -5.74
C VAL A 143 -13.36 -3.74 -5.68
N ASP A 144 -14.64 -3.71 -5.33
CA ASP A 144 -15.53 -2.58 -5.65
C ASP A 144 -15.07 -1.25 -5.00
N LEU A 145 -14.67 -1.30 -3.72
CA LEU A 145 -14.21 -0.10 -3.00
C LEU A 145 -12.81 0.35 -3.43
N GLN A 146 -11.91 -0.60 -3.74
CA GLN A 146 -10.60 -0.30 -4.31
C GLN A 146 -10.72 0.39 -5.66
N GLU A 147 -11.57 -0.13 -6.55
CA GLU A 147 -11.80 0.52 -7.84
C GLU A 147 -12.41 1.91 -7.71
N THR A 148 -13.27 2.12 -6.71
CA THR A 148 -13.83 3.44 -6.43
C THR A 148 -12.74 4.42 -6.04
N PHE A 149 -11.85 4.04 -5.12
CA PHE A 149 -10.71 4.89 -4.73
C PHE A 149 -9.81 5.19 -5.93
N MET A 150 -9.52 4.19 -6.77
CA MET A 150 -8.68 4.39 -7.96
C MET A 150 -9.34 5.30 -9.00
N ARG A 151 -10.65 5.18 -9.23
CA ARG A 151 -11.40 6.06 -10.16
C ARG A 151 -11.44 7.50 -9.66
N ASP A 152 -11.70 7.69 -8.38
CA ASP A 152 -11.89 9.02 -7.80
C ASP A 152 -10.55 9.77 -7.61
N SER A 153 -9.45 9.03 -7.44
CA SER A 153 -8.12 9.61 -7.24
C SER A 153 -7.29 9.72 -8.51
N ALA A 154 -7.43 8.81 -9.47
CA ALA A 154 -6.43 8.62 -10.55
C ALA A 154 -4.99 8.35 -10.04
N ALA A 155 -4.85 7.79 -8.84
CA ALA A 155 -3.57 7.53 -8.16
C ALA A 155 -2.75 6.37 -8.74
N GLY A 156 -3.08 5.89 -9.94
CA GLY A 156 -2.34 4.82 -10.61
C GLY A 156 -3.20 3.96 -11.52
N LEU A 157 -2.93 2.65 -11.54
CA LEU A 157 -3.47 1.72 -12.53
C LEU A 157 -4.31 0.62 -11.90
N LEU A 158 -5.50 0.40 -12.48
CA LEU A 158 -6.32 -0.78 -12.23
C LEU A 158 -5.98 -1.85 -13.27
N VAL A 159 -5.53 -3.02 -12.84
CA VAL A 159 -5.14 -4.14 -13.70
C VAL A 159 -5.95 -5.41 -13.38
N PRO A 160 -6.30 -6.24 -14.38
CA PRO A 160 -6.75 -7.60 -14.11
C PRO A 160 -5.73 -8.39 -13.28
N PHE A 161 -6.21 -9.31 -12.44
CA PHE A 161 -5.33 -10.12 -11.58
C PHE A 161 -4.79 -11.34 -12.34
N ASP A 162 -3.91 -11.07 -13.30
CA ASP A 162 -3.13 -12.06 -14.03
C ASP A 162 -1.71 -11.54 -14.26
N ALA A 163 -0.77 -12.46 -14.48
CA ALA A 163 0.65 -12.13 -14.53
C ALA A 163 0.99 -11.13 -15.66
N GLN A 164 0.34 -11.24 -16.83
CA GLN A 164 0.65 -10.38 -17.97
C GLN A 164 0.16 -8.95 -17.70
N SER A 165 -1.10 -8.80 -17.27
CA SER A 165 -1.68 -7.51 -16.92
C SER A 165 -0.90 -6.79 -15.81
N ILE A 166 -0.42 -7.55 -14.82
CA ILE A 166 0.43 -7.00 -13.75
C ILE A 166 1.79 -6.56 -14.31
N ALA A 167 2.43 -7.37 -15.17
CA ALA A 167 3.69 -7.02 -15.81
C ALA A 167 3.58 -5.73 -16.64
N ASP A 168 2.50 -5.60 -17.42
CA ASP A 168 2.24 -4.42 -18.25
C ASP A 168 2.05 -3.17 -17.39
N GLY A 169 1.28 -3.27 -16.30
CA GLY A 169 1.08 -2.16 -15.36
C GLY A 169 2.37 -1.71 -14.66
N ILE A 170 3.22 -2.65 -14.26
CA ILE A 170 4.56 -2.35 -13.73
C ILE A 170 5.41 -1.67 -14.81
N GLY A 171 5.42 -2.21 -16.02
CA GLY A 171 6.17 -1.67 -17.15
C GLY A 171 5.78 -0.23 -17.46
N GLN A 172 4.48 0.08 -17.45
CA GLN A 172 3.98 1.44 -17.66
C GLN A 172 4.47 2.41 -16.57
N MET A 173 4.41 2.01 -15.29
CA MET A 173 4.94 2.84 -14.18
C MET A 173 6.44 3.11 -14.32
N CYS A 174 7.20 2.16 -14.86
CA CYS A 174 8.64 2.31 -15.09
C CYS A 174 8.97 3.14 -16.34
N ALA A 175 8.11 3.12 -17.36
CA ALA A 175 8.39 3.73 -18.66
C ALA A 175 8.07 5.24 -18.70
N ASP A 176 7.12 5.70 -17.89
CA ASP A 176 6.68 7.09 -17.86
C ASP A 176 6.81 7.71 -16.46
N GLN A 177 7.94 8.38 -16.23
CA GLN A 177 8.23 9.04 -14.96
C GLN A 177 7.27 10.20 -14.67
N SER A 178 6.75 10.88 -15.70
CA SER A 178 5.80 11.97 -15.51
C SER A 178 4.48 11.40 -14.99
N PHE A 179 3.99 10.36 -15.64
CA PHE A 179 2.78 9.65 -15.21
C PHE A 179 2.92 9.11 -13.78
N LEU A 180 4.05 8.48 -13.45
CA LEU A 180 4.30 8.00 -12.09
C LEU A 180 4.24 9.14 -11.06
N ASN A 181 4.89 10.27 -11.35
CA ASN A 181 4.90 11.41 -10.44
C ASN A 181 3.50 12.03 -10.26
N ASP A 182 2.74 12.16 -11.35
CA ASP A 182 1.35 12.64 -11.31
C ASP A 182 0.50 11.72 -10.43
N CYS A 183 0.61 10.40 -10.61
CA CYS A 183 -0.10 9.42 -9.79
C CYS A 183 0.25 9.52 -8.30
N LYS A 184 1.53 9.74 -7.95
CA LYS A 184 1.96 9.96 -6.55
C LYS A 184 1.31 11.20 -5.95
N SER A 185 1.33 12.33 -6.68
CA SER A 185 0.68 13.57 -6.25
C SER A 185 -0.84 13.43 -6.11
N TYR A 186 -1.49 12.70 -7.01
CA TYR A 186 -2.92 12.43 -6.90
C TYR A 186 -3.26 11.52 -5.72
N ALA A 187 -2.43 10.52 -5.45
CA ALA A 187 -2.56 9.65 -4.28
C ALA A 187 -2.50 10.45 -2.97
N GLU A 188 -1.51 11.33 -2.87
CA GLU A 188 -1.29 12.22 -1.72
C GLU A 188 -2.49 13.15 -1.51
N ASN A 189 -2.92 13.86 -2.55
CA ASN A 189 -4.08 14.75 -2.47
C ASN A 189 -5.37 14.01 -2.09
N PHE A 190 -5.60 12.81 -2.65
CA PHE A 190 -6.77 12.02 -2.30
C PHE A 190 -6.72 11.58 -0.83
N ALA A 191 -5.56 11.13 -0.34
CA ALA A 191 -5.41 10.73 1.05
C ALA A 191 -5.68 11.90 2.02
N GLU A 192 -5.10 13.07 1.75
CA GLU A 192 -5.26 14.27 2.60
C GLU A 192 -6.69 14.83 2.63
N THR A 193 -7.45 14.60 1.56
CA THR A 193 -8.82 15.11 1.43
C THR A 193 -9.89 14.11 1.83
N ARG A 194 -9.65 12.80 1.64
CA ARG A 194 -10.68 11.76 1.80
C ARG A 194 -10.37 10.71 2.86
N LEU A 195 -9.12 10.52 3.28
CA LEU A 195 -8.71 9.41 4.16
C LEU A 195 -8.32 9.84 5.58
N ILE A 196 -8.29 11.15 5.86
CA ILE A 196 -7.94 11.69 7.18
C ILE A 196 -9.08 11.54 8.19
N TYR A 197 -8.79 10.99 9.38
CA TYR A 197 -9.79 10.78 10.43
C TYR A 197 -10.44 12.07 10.94
N SER A 198 -9.63 13.09 11.22
CA SER A 198 -10.09 14.36 11.82
C SER A 198 -11.20 15.05 11.01
N ARG A 199 -11.28 14.78 9.70
CA ARG A 199 -12.33 15.32 8.83
C ARG A 199 -13.71 14.72 9.07
N TYR A 200 -13.77 13.49 9.59
CA TYR A 200 -15.03 12.77 9.81
C TYR A 200 -15.43 12.71 11.29
N VAL A 201 -14.59 13.19 12.21
CA VAL A 201 -14.88 13.19 13.66
C VAL A 201 -16.20 13.88 13.96
N SER A 202 -16.46 15.04 13.36
CA SER A 202 -17.71 15.79 13.55
C SER A 202 -18.94 15.02 13.07
N GLU A 203 -18.85 14.35 11.92
CA GLU A 203 -19.94 13.53 11.38
C GLU A 203 -20.21 12.30 12.25
N PHE A 204 -19.16 11.58 12.66
CA PHE A 204 -19.29 10.44 13.58
C PHE A 204 -19.87 10.86 14.93
N THR A 205 -19.43 12.01 15.47
CA THR A 205 -19.95 12.57 16.71
C THR A 205 -21.44 12.88 16.58
N ALA A 206 -21.86 13.49 15.46
CA ALA A 206 -23.26 13.78 15.19
C ALA A 206 -24.13 12.51 15.03
N ILE A 207 -23.59 11.43 14.46
CA ILE A 207 -24.29 10.14 14.36
C ILE A 207 -24.48 9.49 15.74
N ILE A 208 -23.44 9.52 16.58
CA ILE A 208 -23.46 8.85 17.89
C ILE A 208 -24.29 9.64 18.91
N PHE A 209 -24.15 10.96 18.94
CA PHE A 209 -24.71 11.82 19.98
C PHE A 209 -25.87 12.70 19.51
N GLY A 210 -26.24 12.65 18.23
CA GLY A 210 -27.22 13.55 17.63
C GLY A 210 -26.63 14.90 17.24
N SER A 211 -27.35 15.69 16.42
CA SER A 211 -26.89 16.97 15.86
C SER A 211 -26.81 18.15 16.86
N GLU A 212 -26.80 17.88 18.17
CA GLU A 212 -26.78 18.90 19.24
C GLU A 212 -25.46 19.01 20.01
N VAL A 213 -24.36 18.41 19.54
CA VAL A 213 -23.06 18.57 20.21
C VAL A 213 -22.30 19.78 19.66
N SER A 214 -22.48 20.93 20.30
CA SER A 214 -21.60 22.09 20.18
C SER A 214 -20.20 21.75 20.71
N SER A 215 -19.18 21.96 19.86
CA SER A 215 -17.73 22.06 20.15
C SER A 215 -17.24 21.41 21.44
N PHE A 216 -16.60 20.24 21.30
CA PHE A 216 -15.81 19.64 22.36
C PHE A 216 -14.51 20.46 22.54
N ASP A 217 -14.56 21.49 23.37
CA ASP A 217 -13.35 22.22 23.78
C ASP A 217 -12.56 21.35 24.74
N GLY A 218 -11.41 20.86 24.26
CA GLY A 218 -10.45 20.11 25.04
C GLY A 218 -9.87 20.97 26.16
N HIS A 219 -10.46 20.93 27.34
CA HIS A 219 -9.78 21.30 28.57
C HIS A 219 -9.37 20.03 29.32
N SER A 220 -8.05 19.84 29.36
CA SER A 220 -7.35 18.85 30.19
C SER A 220 -7.72 19.08 31.66
N SER A 221 -8.65 18.29 32.20
CA SER A 221 -8.77 18.12 33.63
C SER A 221 -7.68 17.15 34.08
N THR A 222 -6.65 17.71 34.72
CA THR A 222 -5.67 16.99 35.55
C THR A 222 -6.39 16.02 36.49
N ILE A 223 -6.03 14.74 36.41
CA ILE A 223 -6.40 13.74 37.41
C ILE A 223 -5.65 14.11 38.68
N ASP A 224 -6.40 14.59 39.67
CA ASP A 224 -5.90 14.80 41.02
C ASP A 224 -5.70 13.43 41.68
N SER A 225 -4.46 13.13 42.04
CA SER A 225 -4.09 11.92 42.77
C SER A 225 -4.43 12.12 44.24
N ASP A 226 -5.53 11.51 44.69
CA ASP A 226 -5.91 11.47 46.10
C ASP A 226 -5.00 10.47 46.85
N PRO A 227 -4.19 10.91 47.85
CA PRO A 227 -3.41 10.03 48.69
C PRO A 227 -4.19 9.80 49.99
N GLU A 228 -4.90 8.68 50.11
CA GLU A 228 -5.18 7.91 51.34
C GLU A 228 -6.44 7.05 51.16
N ARG A 229 -6.24 5.76 50.83
CA ARG A 229 -6.95 4.61 51.43
C ARG A 229 -6.42 3.28 50.92
#